data_AF-A0A212C5I9-F1
#
_entry.id   AF-A0A212C5I9-F1
#
_cell.length_a   1.000
_cell.length_b   1.000
_cell.length_c   1.000
_cell.angle_alpha   90.00
_cell.angle_beta   90.00
_cell.angle_gamma   90.00
#
_symmetry.space_group_name_H-M   'P 1'
#
loop_
_entity.id
_entity.type
_entity.pdbx_description
1 polymer ?
#
loop_
_entity_poly.entity_id
_entity_poly.type
_entity_poly.pdbx_seq_one_letter_code
_entity_poly.pdbx_strand_id
1 'polypeptide(L)'
;MPHPITMEEEAGAASWCRRTRLSPPPLELSSISEWRLSYVNQEFAVCPSYPPAVTVPKAIDDDALRKVATFRHGGRFPVLSYYHKKNGMVSEHCSMVDWKIWEGASILIHGTEGTDSTLQVTSLAQIILEPRSRTIRGFEALIEREWLQAGHPFQQRCAQSAYCNSKQKWESPVFLLFLDCVWQILRQFPCSFEFNENFLIMLFEHAYASQFGTFLGNNESERCKLKLQQKTMSLWSWVNRPSELSKFTNPLFEANNLVIWPSVAPQSLQLWEGIFLRWNRSSKYLDEAYEEMVNIIEYNKQLQAKVNLLRRQLAELETEDGVQESP
;
A
#
# COMPACT_ATOMS: atom_id res chain seq x y z
N MET A 1 13.11 39.15 26.60
CA MET A 1 13.59 37.76 26.75
C MET A 1 12.41 36.83 26.63
N PRO A 2 12.34 35.98 25.60
CA PRO A 2 11.49 34.80 25.58
C PRO A 2 12.34 33.53 25.73
N HIS A 3 11.80 32.57 26.48
CA HIS A 3 12.41 31.30 26.88
C HIS A 3 12.67 30.35 25.69
N PRO A 4 13.68 29.45 25.80
CA PRO A 4 14.01 28.48 24.76
C PRO A 4 13.12 27.23 24.84
N ILE A 5 12.64 26.79 23.68
CA ILE A 5 11.95 25.51 23.49
C ILE A 5 13.02 24.41 23.49
N THR A 6 12.90 23.48 24.43
CA THR A 6 13.76 22.29 24.56
C THR A 6 13.51 21.34 23.39
N MET A 7 14.57 21.08 22.61
CA MET A 7 14.65 19.97 21.66
C MET A 7 14.94 18.69 22.45
N GLU A 8 13.94 17.83 22.64
CA GLU A 8 14.14 16.43 23.03
C GLU A 8 13.87 15.51 21.83
N GLU A 9 14.74 14.50 21.75
CA GLU A 9 14.96 13.59 20.64
C GLU A 9 13.78 12.65 20.39
N GLU A 10 12.99 12.91 19.34
CA GLU A 10 12.03 11.93 18.82
C GLU A 10 12.70 10.94 17.87
N ALA A 11 12.90 9.72 18.38
CA ALA A 11 13.68 8.64 17.81
C ALA A 11 13.24 8.13 16.40
N GLY A 12 14.17 8.24 15.44
CA GLY A 12 14.62 7.18 14.51
C GLY A 12 13.69 6.61 13.43
N ALA A 13 12.48 6.18 13.77
CA ALA A 13 11.55 5.58 12.79
C ALA A 13 10.72 6.65 12.05
N ALA A 14 10.47 7.78 12.73
CA ALA A 14 9.77 8.92 12.15
C ALA A 14 10.60 9.71 11.13
N SER A 15 11.93 9.49 11.03
CA SER A 15 12.80 10.28 10.14
C SER A 15 12.70 9.89 8.67
N TRP A 16 12.39 8.63 8.33
CA TRP A 16 12.09 8.25 6.94
C TRP A 16 10.76 8.85 6.47
N CYS A 17 9.74 8.73 7.31
CA CYS A 17 8.40 9.29 7.08
C CYS A 17 8.37 10.83 7.00
N ARG A 18 9.18 11.53 7.81
CA ARG A 18 9.26 13.01 7.79
C ARG A 18 9.92 13.56 6.53
N ARG A 19 10.83 12.82 5.88
CA ARG A 19 11.51 13.28 4.65
C ARG A 19 10.71 13.00 3.37
N THR A 20 9.80 12.02 3.38
CA THR A 20 9.02 11.58 2.21
C THR A 20 7.65 12.25 2.08
N ARG A 21 7.17 13.03 3.06
CA ARG A 21 5.73 13.41 3.18
C ARG A 21 4.79 12.21 3.05
N LEU A 22 5.31 11.01 3.35
CA LEU A 22 4.57 9.80 3.60
C LEU A 22 4.78 9.53 5.08
N SER A 23 4.25 10.40 5.92
CA SER A 23 3.74 9.88 7.18
C SER A 23 2.66 8.89 6.76
N PRO A 24 2.79 7.56 6.99
CA PRO A 24 1.57 6.79 7.15
C PRO A 24 0.78 7.60 8.18
N PRO A 25 -0.50 7.92 7.94
CA PRO A 25 -1.28 8.50 9.02
C PRO A 25 -1.01 7.58 10.21
N PRO A 26 -0.48 8.08 11.35
CA PRO A 26 -0.46 7.26 12.54
C PRO A 26 -1.87 6.70 12.58
N LEU A 27 -2.03 5.36 12.64
CA LEU A 27 -3.33 4.76 12.95
C LEU A 27 -3.94 5.70 13.96
N GLU A 28 -5.05 6.38 13.63
CA GLU A 28 -5.52 7.54 14.40
C GLU A 28 -5.88 7.05 15.82
N LEU A 29 -4.85 6.88 16.66
CA LEU A 29 -4.87 6.19 17.94
C LEU A 29 -5.63 7.06 18.95
N SER A 30 -5.78 8.35 18.65
CA SER A 30 -6.69 9.27 19.34
C SER A 30 -8.15 8.80 19.34
N SER A 31 -8.52 7.88 18.44
CA SER A 31 -9.88 7.32 18.34
C SER A 31 -9.99 5.83 18.69
N ILE A 32 -8.89 5.18 19.11
CA ILE A 32 -8.83 3.74 19.37
C ILE A 32 -8.51 3.52 20.86
N SER A 33 -9.53 3.44 21.70
CA SER A 33 -9.40 3.38 23.16
C SER A 33 -8.73 2.09 23.70
N GLU A 34 -8.71 1.02 22.89
CA GLU A 34 -8.27 -0.31 23.28
C GLU A 34 -6.81 -0.64 22.92
N TRP A 35 -6.13 0.21 22.14
CA TRP A 35 -4.79 -0.06 21.63
C TRP A 35 -3.79 1.02 22.09
N ARG A 36 -2.52 0.63 22.27
CA ARG A 36 -1.43 1.54 22.67
C ARG A 36 -0.18 1.30 21.81
N LEU A 37 0.63 2.35 21.67
CA LEU A 37 1.99 2.22 21.15
C LEU A 37 2.92 1.71 22.26
N SER A 38 3.71 0.69 21.97
CA SER A 38 4.75 0.15 22.84
C SER A 38 6.12 0.36 22.22
N TYR A 39 7.08 0.80 23.03
CA TYR A 39 8.48 0.98 22.67
C TYR A 39 9.35 -0.15 23.24
N VAL A 40 8.75 -1.28 23.63
CA VAL A 40 9.46 -2.44 24.19
C VAL A 40 10.61 -2.94 23.29
N ASN A 41 10.54 -2.66 21.99
CA ASN A 41 11.50 -3.05 20.98
C ASN A 41 12.37 -1.89 20.44
N GLN A 42 12.47 -0.76 21.15
CA GLN A 42 13.19 0.43 20.67
C GLN A 42 14.64 0.16 20.25
N GLU A 43 15.31 -0.74 20.97
CA GLU A 43 16.70 -1.15 20.71
C GLU A 43 16.80 -2.46 19.89
N PHE A 44 15.68 -2.95 19.34
CA PHE A 44 15.59 -4.22 18.61
C PHE A 44 15.94 -5.48 19.43
N ALA A 45 15.96 -5.38 20.76
CA ALA A 45 16.37 -6.46 21.66
C ALA A 45 15.33 -7.57 21.81
N VAL A 46 14.04 -7.26 21.67
CA VAL A 46 12.94 -8.24 21.86
C VAL A 46 12.66 -9.00 20.57
N CYS A 47 12.61 -8.28 19.45
CA CYS A 47 12.41 -8.84 18.13
C CYS A 47 13.23 -8.03 17.11
N PRO A 48 14.40 -8.53 16.66
CA PRO A 48 15.26 -7.80 15.71
C PRO A 48 14.59 -7.51 14.35
N SER A 49 13.56 -8.29 14.01
CA SER A 49 12.83 -8.19 12.75
C SER A 49 11.60 -7.28 12.82
N TYR A 50 11.25 -6.74 14.00
CA TYR A 50 10.18 -5.76 14.19
C TYR A 50 10.71 -4.33 14.20
N PRO A 51 9.82 -3.34 13.96
CA PRO A 51 10.20 -1.95 14.09
C PRO A 51 10.44 -1.57 15.58
N PRO A 52 11.06 -0.41 15.85
CA PRO A 52 11.31 0.08 17.20
C PRO A 52 10.04 0.27 18.05
N ALA A 53 8.94 0.64 17.41
CA ALA A 53 7.65 0.88 18.05
C ALA A 53 6.57 0.02 17.39
N VAL A 54 5.74 -0.63 18.22
CA VAL A 54 4.69 -1.56 17.77
C VAL A 54 3.36 -1.25 18.45
N THR A 55 2.25 -1.52 17.78
CA THR A 55 0.91 -1.30 18.33
C THR A 55 0.37 -2.59 18.96
N VAL A 56 -0.05 -2.51 20.22
CA VAL A 56 -0.45 -3.66 21.06
C VAL A 56 -1.71 -3.32 21.86
N PRO A 57 -2.46 -4.32 22.39
CA PRO A 57 -3.61 -4.04 23.24
C PRO A 57 -3.20 -3.27 24.50
N LYS A 58 -4.00 -2.26 24.86
CA LYS A 58 -3.74 -1.38 26.02
C LYS A 58 -3.69 -2.15 27.35
N ALA A 59 -4.42 -3.26 27.44
CA ALA A 59 -4.47 -4.13 28.62
C ALA A 59 -3.19 -4.96 28.86
N ILE A 60 -2.30 -5.08 27.86
CA ILE A 60 -1.07 -5.87 27.96
C ILE A 60 0.09 -4.93 28.22
N ASP A 61 0.89 -5.19 29.25
CA ASP A 61 2.10 -4.42 29.60
C ASP A 61 3.35 -4.92 28.85
N ASP A 62 4.42 -4.13 28.89
CA ASP A 62 5.66 -4.46 28.16
C ASP A 62 6.38 -5.70 28.72
N ASP A 63 6.21 -6.03 30.01
CA ASP A 63 6.77 -7.24 30.61
C ASP A 63 6.07 -8.51 30.12
N ALA A 64 4.74 -8.48 29.98
CA ALA A 64 4.00 -9.55 29.34
C ALA A 64 4.41 -9.72 27.88
N LEU A 65 4.64 -8.63 27.13
CA LEU A 65 5.13 -8.71 25.75
C LEU A 65 6.49 -9.41 25.68
N ARG A 66 7.43 -9.08 26.57
CA ARG A 66 8.74 -9.74 26.66
C ARG A 66 8.60 -11.24 26.92
N LYS A 67 7.69 -11.63 27.83
CA LYS A 67 7.40 -13.05 28.10
C LYS A 67 6.83 -13.75 26.87
N VAL A 68 5.81 -13.17 26.23
CA VAL A 68 5.18 -13.74 25.01
C VAL A 68 6.20 -13.88 23.87
N ALA A 69 7.11 -12.92 23.72
CA ALA A 69 8.17 -12.98 22.71
C ALA A 69 9.03 -14.25 22.85
N THR A 70 9.32 -14.72 24.07
CA THR A 70 10.11 -15.94 24.29
C THR A 70 9.43 -17.22 23.79
N PHE A 71 8.10 -17.22 23.68
CA PHE A 71 7.31 -18.36 23.17
C PHE A 71 7.09 -18.31 21.66
N ARG A 72 7.48 -17.21 20.99
CA ARG A 72 7.27 -17.01 19.55
C ARG A 72 8.58 -17.12 18.79
N HIS A 73 8.53 -17.79 17.64
CA HIS A 73 9.68 -17.90 16.76
C HIS A 73 10.22 -16.51 16.39
N GLY A 74 11.52 -16.29 16.58
CA GLY A 74 12.18 -15.02 16.30
C GLY A 74 11.72 -13.84 17.18
N GLY A 75 11.02 -14.08 18.28
CA GLY A 75 10.52 -13.01 19.15
C GLY A 75 9.28 -12.29 18.61
N ARG A 76 8.66 -12.79 17.53
CA ARG A 76 7.55 -12.12 16.82
C ARG A 76 6.21 -12.34 17.54
N PHE A 77 6.01 -11.58 18.61
CA PHE A 77 4.75 -11.53 19.37
C PHE A 77 3.64 -10.85 18.56
N PRO A 78 2.35 -11.16 18.81
CA PRO A 78 1.24 -10.53 18.07
C PRO A 78 1.26 -9.00 18.16
N VAL A 79 1.16 -8.34 17.01
CA VAL A 79 1.06 -6.88 16.88
C VAL A 79 -0.11 -6.52 15.97
N LEU A 80 -0.69 -5.34 16.17
CA LEU A 80 -1.74 -4.83 15.29
C LEU A 80 -1.16 -4.47 13.92
N SER A 81 -1.68 -5.13 12.87
CA SER A 81 -1.37 -4.80 11.47
C SER A 81 -2.43 -3.85 10.88
N TYR A 82 -3.71 -4.16 11.09
CA TYR A 82 -4.83 -3.37 10.57
C TYR A 82 -5.99 -3.30 11.57
N TYR A 83 -6.64 -2.15 11.63
CA TYR A 83 -7.86 -1.93 12.40
C TYR A 83 -8.94 -1.36 11.51
N HIS A 84 -10.02 -2.12 11.33
CA HIS A 84 -11.17 -1.67 10.54
C HIS A 84 -12.10 -0.81 11.42
N LYS A 85 -12.15 0.50 11.15
CA LYS A 85 -13.23 1.34 11.70
C LYS A 85 -14.53 0.94 11.00
N LYS A 86 -15.56 0.63 11.79
CA LYS A 86 -16.90 0.28 11.28
C LYS A 86 -17.44 1.46 10.45
N ASN A 87 -17.37 1.37 9.13
CA ASN A 87 -18.01 2.33 8.23
C ASN A 87 -19.46 1.86 8.04
N GLY A 88 -20.43 2.69 8.43
CA GLY A 88 -21.86 2.36 8.38
C GLY A 88 -22.48 2.24 6.99
N MET A 89 -21.71 1.84 5.97
CA MET A 89 -22.15 1.74 4.59
C MET A 89 -22.19 0.27 4.17
N VAL A 90 -23.33 -0.37 4.45
CA VAL A 90 -23.67 -1.71 3.95
C VAL A 90 -24.15 -1.54 2.51
N SER A 91 -23.46 -2.13 1.54
CA SER A 91 -23.91 -2.15 0.16
C SER A 91 -24.87 -3.33 -0.04
N GLU A 92 -26.14 -3.05 -0.32
CA GLU A 92 -27.25 -4.02 -0.34
C GLU A 92 -27.25 -5.03 -1.51
N HIS A 93 -26.17 -5.11 -2.30
CA HIS A 93 -26.19 -5.82 -3.60
C HIS A 93 -25.16 -6.95 -3.77
N CYS A 94 -24.52 -7.44 -2.70
CA CYS A 94 -23.76 -8.70 -2.76
C CYS A 94 -24.59 -9.84 -2.15
N SER A 95 -24.74 -10.93 -2.91
CA SER A 95 -25.52 -12.12 -2.55
C SER A 95 -25.41 -12.51 -1.07
N MET A 96 -26.59 -12.60 -0.45
CA MET A 96 -26.93 -12.53 0.98
C MET A 96 -26.39 -13.66 1.90
N VAL A 97 -25.27 -14.34 1.62
CA VAL A 97 -24.94 -15.58 2.36
C VAL A 97 -23.60 -15.62 3.12
N ASP A 98 -22.59 -14.78 2.84
CA ASP A 98 -21.26 -14.97 3.48
C ASP A 98 -20.69 -13.77 4.29
N TRP A 99 -21.12 -12.54 4.02
CA TRP A 99 -20.57 -11.35 4.71
C TRP A 99 -21.07 -11.18 6.16
N LYS A 100 -22.21 -11.80 6.49
CA LYS A 100 -22.87 -11.69 7.81
C LYS A 100 -22.16 -12.45 8.93
N ILE A 101 -21.26 -13.39 8.60
CA ILE A 101 -20.57 -14.25 9.58
C ILE A 101 -19.40 -13.51 10.27
N TRP A 102 -18.86 -12.46 9.65
CA TRP A 102 -17.62 -11.80 10.09
C TRP A 102 -17.83 -10.44 10.80
N GLU A 103 -19.07 -10.08 11.15
CA GLU A 103 -19.30 -8.84 11.90
C GLU A 103 -18.69 -8.92 13.31
N GLY A 104 -17.59 -8.19 13.52
CA GLY A 104 -17.03 -7.91 14.84
C GLY A 104 -15.96 -8.90 15.36
N ALA A 105 -15.51 -9.86 14.54
CA ALA A 105 -14.43 -10.77 14.93
C ALA A 105 -13.04 -10.14 14.69
N SER A 106 -12.16 -10.23 15.69
CA SER A 106 -10.73 -9.92 15.53
C SER A 106 -9.99 -11.16 15.02
N ILE A 107 -9.17 -11.00 13.98
CA ILE A 107 -8.43 -12.11 13.35
C ILE A 107 -6.94 -11.99 13.68
N LEU A 108 -6.36 -13.09 14.16
CA LEU A 108 -4.91 -13.23 14.32
C LEU A 108 -4.35 -14.07 13.16
N ILE A 109 -3.50 -13.46 12.34
CA ILE A 109 -2.84 -14.13 11.21
C ILE A 109 -1.40 -14.45 11.59
N HIS A 110 -0.97 -15.70 11.42
CA HIS A 110 0.43 -16.07 11.58
C HIS A 110 0.84 -17.20 10.63
N GLY A 111 2.05 -17.10 10.10
CA GLY A 111 2.76 -18.18 9.43
C GLY A 111 3.76 -18.83 10.38
N THR A 112 4.67 -19.63 9.83
CA THR A 112 5.79 -20.24 10.58
C THR A 112 6.73 -19.17 11.15
N GLU A 113 7.17 -18.23 10.31
CA GLU A 113 8.06 -17.12 10.73
C GLU A 113 7.35 -15.77 10.78
N GLY A 114 6.16 -15.64 10.19
CA GLY A 114 5.41 -14.37 10.17
C GLY A 114 6.04 -13.26 9.32
N THR A 115 6.92 -13.62 8.37
CA THR A 115 7.71 -12.70 7.52
C THR A 115 7.40 -12.82 6.02
N ASP A 116 6.66 -13.86 5.62
CA ASP A 116 6.32 -14.14 4.22
C ASP A 116 4.79 -14.18 4.03
N SER A 117 4.18 -15.36 4.05
CA SER A 117 2.74 -15.56 3.77
C SER A 117 1.81 -14.73 4.67
N THR A 118 2.21 -14.46 5.91
CA THR A 118 1.48 -13.56 6.82
C THR A 118 1.34 -12.17 6.23
N LEU A 119 2.44 -11.59 5.73
CA LEU A 119 2.47 -10.24 5.18
C LEU A 119 1.70 -10.17 3.86
N GLN A 120 1.74 -11.23 3.07
CA GLN A 120 0.96 -11.34 1.84
C GLN A 120 -0.54 -11.30 2.14
N VAL A 121 -1.02 -12.13 3.09
CA VAL A 121 -2.44 -12.19 3.44
C VAL A 121 -2.90 -10.89 4.11
N THR A 122 -2.12 -10.33 5.05
CA THR A 122 -2.48 -9.06 5.71
C THR A 122 -2.55 -7.90 4.69
N SER A 123 -1.59 -7.83 3.76
CA SER A 123 -1.57 -6.78 2.74
C SER A 123 -2.74 -6.89 1.77
N LEU A 124 -3.06 -8.10 1.29
CA LEU A 124 -4.20 -8.33 0.38
C LEU A 124 -5.54 -8.02 1.05
N ALA A 125 -5.70 -8.41 2.31
CA ALA A 125 -6.90 -8.08 3.08
C ALA A 125 -7.07 -6.56 3.22
N GLN A 126 -5.99 -5.82 3.48
CA GLN A 126 -6.03 -4.36 3.56
C GLN A 126 -6.42 -3.72 2.22
N ILE A 127 -5.89 -4.20 1.10
CA ILE A 127 -6.25 -3.70 -0.25
C ILE A 127 -7.73 -3.91 -0.56
N ILE A 128 -8.26 -5.08 -0.19
CA ILE A 128 -9.68 -5.44 -0.36
C ILE A 128 -10.59 -4.54 0.50
N LEU A 129 -10.23 -4.34 1.77
CA LEU A 129 -11.06 -3.66 2.75
C LEU A 129 -10.92 -2.13 2.72
N GLU A 130 -9.74 -1.59 2.43
CA GLU A 130 -9.43 -0.17 2.58
C GLU A 130 -9.20 0.52 1.21
N PRO A 131 -10.02 1.53 0.85
CA PRO A 131 -9.82 2.33 -0.36
C PRO A 131 -8.49 3.08 -0.39
N ARG A 132 -7.97 3.48 0.78
CA ARG A 132 -6.71 4.23 0.87
C ARG A 132 -5.53 3.41 0.34
N SER A 133 -5.46 2.11 0.62
CA SER A 133 -4.41 1.23 0.07
C SER A 133 -4.45 1.06 -1.45
N ARG A 134 -5.49 1.55 -2.14
CA ARG A 134 -5.60 1.52 -3.61
C ARG A 134 -5.11 2.80 -4.28
N THR A 135 -4.73 3.81 -3.49
CA THR A 135 -4.02 5.01 -3.94
C THR A 135 -2.53 4.73 -4.07
N ILE A 136 -1.80 5.46 -4.91
CA ILE A 136 -0.33 5.32 -5.06
C ILE A 136 0.32 5.47 -3.69
N ARG A 137 0.05 6.59 -3.01
CA ARG A 137 0.63 6.88 -1.69
C ARG A 137 0.21 5.91 -0.61
N GLY A 138 -1.03 5.45 -0.64
CA GLY A 138 -1.53 4.48 0.33
C GLY A 138 -0.93 3.09 0.12
N PHE A 139 -0.65 2.70 -1.13
CA PHE A 139 0.05 1.46 -1.44
C PHE A 139 1.54 1.54 -1.07
N GLU A 140 2.20 2.68 -1.31
CA GLU A 140 3.55 2.95 -0.80
C GLU A 140 3.61 2.80 0.73
N ALA A 141 2.65 3.41 1.44
CA ALA A 141 2.54 3.31 2.90
C ALA A 141 2.24 1.87 3.38
N LEU A 142 1.44 1.12 2.62
CA LEU A 142 1.17 -0.30 2.89
C LEU A 142 2.46 -1.12 2.79
N ILE A 143 3.24 -0.94 1.73
CA ILE A 143 4.53 -1.63 1.56
C ILE A 143 5.50 -1.26 2.68
N GLU A 144 5.62 0.03 2.99
CA GLU A 144 6.50 0.51 4.06
C GLU A 144 6.16 -0.14 5.41
N ARG A 145 4.88 -0.21 5.77
CA ARG A 145 4.42 -0.79 7.04
C ARG A 145 4.48 -2.32 7.04
N GLU A 146 3.82 -2.97 6.07
CA GLU A 146 3.58 -4.41 6.09
C GLU A 146 4.75 -5.21 5.56
N TRP A 147 5.64 -4.65 4.76
CA TRP A 147 6.77 -5.39 4.18
C TRP A 147 8.10 -4.94 4.75
N LEU A 148 8.37 -3.64 4.77
CA LEU A 148 9.68 -3.13 5.20
C LEU A 148 9.80 -3.12 6.74
N GLN A 149 8.88 -2.44 7.43
CA GLN A 149 8.89 -2.35 8.90
C GLN A 149 8.58 -3.68 9.57
N ALA A 150 7.64 -4.46 9.01
CA ALA A 150 7.35 -5.80 9.52
C ALA A 150 8.51 -6.80 9.33
N GLY A 151 9.54 -6.44 8.54
CA GLY A 151 10.78 -7.22 8.41
C GLY A 151 10.70 -8.37 7.42
N HIS A 152 10.09 -8.15 6.26
CA HIS A 152 10.23 -9.07 5.13
C HIS A 152 11.71 -9.10 4.69
N PRO A 153 12.34 -10.28 4.59
CA PRO A 153 13.78 -10.39 4.32
C PRO A 153 14.12 -10.20 2.83
N PHE A 154 13.91 -9.00 2.29
CA PHE A 154 14.15 -8.68 0.86
C PHE A 154 15.54 -9.08 0.37
N GLN A 155 16.60 -8.79 1.15
CA GLN A 155 17.97 -9.11 0.75
C GLN A 155 18.20 -10.62 0.63
N GLN A 156 17.53 -11.47 1.44
CA GLN A 156 17.63 -12.93 1.33
C GLN A 156 16.71 -13.50 0.25
N ARG A 157 15.51 -12.92 0.09
CA ARG A 157 14.48 -13.41 -0.85
C ARG A 157 14.78 -13.04 -2.30
N CYS A 158 15.40 -11.86 -2.51
CA CYS A 158 15.73 -11.29 -3.83
C CYS A 158 17.24 -11.26 -4.12
N ALA A 159 18.06 -12.00 -3.35
CA ALA A 159 19.53 -11.88 -3.29
C ALA A 159 20.25 -12.06 -4.65
N GLN A 160 19.98 -13.18 -5.32
CA GLN A 160 20.43 -13.42 -6.68
C GLN A 160 19.19 -13.34 -7.55
N SER A 161 19.23 -12.41 -8.51
CA SER A 161 18.15 -12.07 -9.45
C SER A 161 17.28 -13.28 -9.84
N ALA A 162 16.00 -13.04 -10.21
CA ALA A 162 15.02 -14.05 -10.62
C ALA A 162 15.48 -15.03 -11.75
N TYR A 163 16.68 -14.83 -12.29
CA TYR A 163 17.34 -15.61 -13.34
C TYR A 163 18.53 -16.46 -12.84
N CYS A 164 18.78 -16.57 -11.53
CA CYS A 164 19.87 -17.40 -11.02
C CYS A 164 19.58 -18.90 -11.20
N ASN A 165 20.51 -19.64 -11.80
CA ASN A 165 20.40 -21.08 -12.02
C ASN A 165 20.74 -21.93 -10.79
N SER A 166 21.14 -21.32 -9.67
CA SER A 166 21.46 -22.04 -8.42
C SER A 166 20.27 -22.01 -7.46
N LYS A 167 19.80 -23.18 -7.00
CA LYS A 167 18.75 -23.26 -5.99
C LYS A 167 19.34 -22.91 -4.62
N GLN A 168 19.15 -21.65 -4.19
CA GLN A 168 19.48 -21.25 -2.84
C GLN A 168 18.32 -21.57 -1.89
N LYS A 169 18.65 -21.97 -0.66
CA LYS A 169 17.68 -22.47 0.33
C LYS A 169 16.66 -21.41 0.80
N TRP A 170 16.96 -20.12 0.61
CA TRP A 170 16.23 -19.00 1.24
C TRP A 170 15.59 -18.03 0.25
N GLU A 171 15.76 -18.25 -1.05
CA GLU A 171 15.18 -17.41 -2.11
C GLU A 171 13.73 -17.84 -2.39
N SER A 172 12.83 -16.87 -2.52
CA SER A 172 11.43 -17.15 -2.81
C SER A 172 10.73 -15.90 -3.35
N PRO A 173 9.92 -15.99 -4.43
CA PRO A 173 9.26 -14.85 -5.06
C PRO A 173 8.01 -14.38 -4.28
N VAL A 174 8.10 -14.23 -2.96
CA VAL A 174 6.94 -13.91 -2.10
C VAL A 174 6.38 -12.52 -2.41
N PHE A 175 7.25 -11.52 -2.54
CA PHE A 175 6.82 -10.16 -2.90
C PHE A 175 6.29 -10.09 -4.34
N LEU A 176 6.90 -10.82 -5.28
CA LEU A 176 6.37 -10.93 -6.64
C LEU A 176 4.98 -11.58 -6.67
N LEU A 177 4.77 -12.65 -5.89
CA LEU A 177 3.47 -13.30 -5.78
C LEU A 177 2.41 -12.37 -5.19
N PHE A 178 2.80 -11.54 -4.21
CA PHE A 178 1.93 -10.48 -3.72
C PHE A 178 1.56 -9.48 -4.84
N LEU A 179 2.53 -8.97 -5.58
CA LEU A 179 2.28 -8.04 -6.69
C LEU A 179 1.41 -8.66 -7.78
N ASP A 180 1.59 -9.94 -8.10
CA ASP A 180 0.72 -10.69 -9.02
C ASP A 180 -0.71 -10.71 -8.49
N CYS A 181 -0.92 -11.07 -7.21
CA CYS A 181 -2.24 -11.02 -6.60
C CYS A 181 -2.88 -9.62 -6.70
N VAL A 182 -2.10 -8.55 -6.49
CA VAL A 182 -2.60 -7.17 -6.68
C VAL A 182 -2.96 -6.90 -8.13
N TRP A 183 -2.15 -7.37 -9.09
CA TRP A 183 -2.45 -7.26 -10.52
C TRP A 183 -3.73 -8.02 -10.89
N GLN A 184 -3.99 -9.20 -10.31
CA GLN A 184 -5.25 -9.92 -10.52
C GLN A 184 -6.46 -9.09 -10.05
N ILE A 185 -6.35 -8.42 -8.90
CA ILE A 185 -7.42 -7.57 -8.36
C ILE A 185 -7.58 -6.31 -9.21
N LEU A 186 -6.48 -5.68 -9.60
CA LEU A 186 -6.48 -4.50 -10.48
C LEU A 186 -7.17 -4.80 -11.81
N ARG A 187 -6.91 -5.96 -12.42
CA ARG A 187 -7.58 -6.39 -13.67
C ARG A 187 -9.09 -6.59 -13.48
N GLN A 188 -9.51 -7.15 -12.34
CA GLN A 188 -10.94 -7.35 -12.06
C GLN A 188 -11.66 -6.05 -11.68
N PHE A 189 -10.94 -5.05 -11.17
CA PHE A 189 -11.48 -3.74 -10.75
C PHE A 189 -10.66 -2.57 -11.34
N PRO A 190 -10.69 -2.38 -12.67
CA PRO A 190 -9.79 -1.45 -13.36
C PRO A 190 -9.95 0.02 -12.92
N CYS A 191 -11.13 0.43 -12.47
CA CYS A 191 -11.37 1.80 -12.01
C CYS A 191 -11.06 2.02 -10.53
N SER A 192 -10.83 0.97 -9.74
CA SER A 192 -10.72 1.08 -8.27
C SER A 192 -9.32 1.41 -7.76
N PHE A 193 -8.30 1.41 -8.64
CA PHE A 193 -6.90 1.65 -8.30
C PHE A 193 -6.38 2.92 -8.97
N GLU A 194 -5.69 3.76 -8.20
CA GLU A 194 -5.06 4.99 -8.70
C GLU A 194 -3.80 4.67 -9.52
N PHE A 195 -3.14 3.56 -9.23
CA PHE A 195 -1.97 3.12 -9.95
C PHE A 195 -2.30 2.13 -11.08
N ASN A 196 -1.45 2.08 -12.09
CA ASN A 196 -1.54 1.14 -13.21
C ASN A 196 -0.55 -0.04 -13.07
N GLU A 197 -0.53 -0.93 -14.06
CA GLU A 197 0.36 -2.09 -14.09
C GLU A 197 1.85 -1.72 -14.06
N ASN A 198 2.25 -0.61 -14.70
CA ASN A 198 3.63 -0.14 -14.74
C ASN A 198 4.17 0.17 -13.34
N PHE A 199 3.31 0.63 -12.43
CA PHE A 199 3.69 0.85 -11.04
C PHE A 199 4.09 -0.46 -10.33
N LEU A 200 3.31 -1.54 -10.54
CA LEU A 200 3.60 -2.85 -9.96
C LEU A 200 4.86 -3.46 -10.56
N ILE A 201 5.05 -3.30 -11.88
CA ILE A 201 6.28 -3.70 -12.58
C ILE A 201 7.50 -2.98 -12.00
N MET A 202 7.42 -1.66 -11.80
CA MET A 202 8.48 -0.85 -11.22
C MET A 202 8.85 -1.34 -9.82
N LEU A 203 7.85 -1.65 -8.98
CA LEU A 203 8.09 -2.22 -7.65
C LEU A 203 8.80 -3.56 -7.70
N PHE A 204 8.42 -4.43 -8.63
CA PHE A 204 9.10 -5.71 -8.87
C PHE A 204 10.57 -5.47 -9.24
N GLU A 205 10.85 -4.62 -10.23
CA GLU A 205 12.22 -4.35 -10.69
C GLU A 205 13.09 -3.81 -9.55
N HIS A 206 12.59 -2.82 -8.81
CA HIS A 206 13.31 -2.21 -7.70
C HIS A 206 13.42 -3.11 -6.45
N ALA A 207 12.63 -4.19 -6.34
CA ALA A 207 12.82 -5.18 -5.28
C ALA A 207 14.03 -6.09 -5.54
N TYR A 208 14.40 -6.32 -6.81
CA TYR A 208 15.54 -7.16 -7.19
C TYR A 208 16.81 -6.34 -7.50
N ALA A 209 16.65 -5.22 -8.21
CA ALA A 209 17.76 -4.37 -8.61
C ALA A 209 17.34 -2.90 -8.52
N SER A 210 17.98 -2.15 -7.62
CA SER A 210 17.59 -0.76 -7.38
C SER A 210 18.78 0.15 -7.14
N GLN A 211 18.66 1.38 -7.61
CA GLN A 211 19.54 2.49 -7.26
C GLN A 211 19.13 3.15 -5.93
N PHE A 212 17.98 2.76 -5.37
CA PHE A 212 17.41 3.29 -4.13
C PHE A 212 17.62 2.33 -2.96
N GLY A 213 17.59 2.89 -1.74
CA GLY A 213 17.75 2.10 -0.52
C GLY A 213 16.49 1.44 0.03
N THR A 214 15.32 1.66 -0.61
CA THR A 214 14.01 1.25 -0.07
C THR A 214 13.90 -0.25 0.20
N PHE A 215 14.41 -1.11 -0.67
CA PHE A 215 14.31 -2.56 -0.53
C PHE A 215 15.59 -3.24 -0.01
N LEU A 216 16.58 -2.45 0.44
CA LEU A 216 17.84 -3.00 0.95
C LEU A 216 17.71 -3.50 2.40
N GLY A 217 18.40 -4.61 2.71
CA GLY A 217 18.41 -5.22 4.05
C GLY A 217 17.17 -6.08 4.35
N ASN A 218 17.25 -6.89 5.41
CA ASN A 218 16.19 -7.87 5.73
C ASN A 218 15.17 -7.39 6.76
N ASN A 219 15.51 -6.36 7.53
CA ASN A 219 14.67 -5.85 8.61
C ASN A 219 15.10 -4.42 8.99
N GLU A 220 14.28 -3.74 9.78
CA GLU A 220 14.53 -2.38 10.22
C GLU A 220 15.84 -2.24 11.01
N SER A 221 16.20 -3.22 11.85
CA SER A 221 17.46 -3.20 12.62
C SER A 221 18.69 -3.13 11.71
N GLU A 222 18.74 -3.96 10.66
CA GLU A 222 19.81 -3.95 9.66
C GLU A 222 19.85 -2.62 8.90
N ARG A 223 18.69 -2.09 8.50
CA ARG A 223 18.58 -0.81 7.77
C ARG A 223 19.10 0.36 8.60
N CYS A 224 18.81 0.38 9.90
CA CYS A 224 19.36 1.34 10.85
C CYS A 224 20.89 1.22 10.97
N LYS A 225 21.41 -0.01 11.15
CA LYS A 225 22.86 -0.27 11.25
C LYS A 225 23.63 0.17 10.00
N LEU A 226 23.05 -0.08 8.82
CA LEU A 226 23.62 0.31 7.53
C LEU A 226 23.52 1.82 7.25
N LYS A 227 22.77 2.58 8.06
CA LYS A 227 22.54 4.02 7.88
C LYS A 227 21.97 4.33 6.50
N LEU A 228 21.05 3.48 6.01
CA LEU A 228 20.48 3.63 4.67
C LEU A 228 19.79 4.98 4.50
N GLN A 229 19.14 5.47 5.55
CA GLN A 229 18.46 6.76 5.55
C GLN A 229 19.38 7.96 5.26
N GLN A 230 20.65 7.86 5.65
CA GLN A 230 21.64 8.89 5.43
C GLN A 230 22.45 8.66 4.15
N LYS A 231 22.61 7.40 3.74
CA LYS A 231 23.49 7.02 2.62
C LYS A 231 22.79 6.84 1.28
N THR A 232 21.46 6.68 1.26
CA THR A 232 20.70 6.33 0.06
C THR A 232 19.47 7.20 -0.11
N MET A 233 18.93 7.23 -1.34
CA MET A 233 17.66 7.86 -1.64
C MET A 233 16.50 6.87 -1.51
N SER A 234 15.33 7.36 -1.12
CA SER A 234 14.09 6.58 -1.13
C SER A 234 13.50 6.52 -2.54
N LEU A 235 13.03 5.35 -2.93
CA LEU A 235 12.26 5.12 -4.17
C LEU A 235 11.04 6.04 -4.23
N TRP A 236 10.32 6.17 -3.10
CA TRP A 236 9.11 6.98 -3.00
C TRP A 236 9.36 8.46 -3.31
N SER A 237 10.52 8.99 -2.93
CA SER A 237 10.92 10.38 -3.24
C SER A 237 11.14 10.62 -4.73
N TRP A 238 11.45 9.57 -5.50
CA TRP A 238 11.58 9.64 -6.95
C TRP A 238 10.24 9.42 -7.65
N VAL A 239 9.49 8.38 -7.25
CA VAL A 239 8.16 8.06 -7.82
C VAL A 239 7.18 9.22 -7.69
N ASN A 240 7.15 9.89 -6.53
CA ASN A 240 6.22 10.98 -6.26
C ASN A 240 6.57 12.31 -6.97
N ARG A 241 7.59 12.34 -7.83
CA ARG A 241 7.85 13.52 -8.68
C ARG A 241 6.78 13.60 -9.77
N PRO A 242 6.22 14.79 -10.08
CA PRO A 242 5.11 14.90 -11.03
C PRO A 242 5.38 14.26 -12.41
N SER A 243 6.61 14.34 -12.90
CA SER A 243 7.01 13.74 -14.18
C SER A 243 6.94 12.21 -14.18
N GLU A 244 7.28 11.58 -13.07
CA GLU A 244 7.27 10.11 -12.93
C GLU A 244 5.90 9.60 -12.50
N LEU A 245 5.25 10.30 -11.58
CA LEU A 245 3.93 9.94 -11.04
C LEU A 245 2.90 9.75 -12.16
N SER A 246 2.89 10.64 -13.16
CA SER A 246 1.98 10.57 -14.30
C SER A 246 2.07 9.26 -15.10
N LYS A 247 3.24 8.61 -15.13
CA LYS A 247 3.45 7.31 -15.81
C LYS A 247 2.80 6.15 -15.07
N PHE A 248 2.59 6.32 -13.77
CA PHE A 248 2.06 5.31 -12.86
C PHE A 248 0.59 5.52 -12.55
N THR A 249 0.03 6.70 -12.83
CA THR A 249 -1.38 7.00 -12.62
C THR A 249 -2.27 6.30 -13.65
N ASN A 250 -3.33 5.67 -13.15
CA ASN A 250 -4.38 5.08 -13.94
C ASN A 250 -5.40 6.15 -14.35
N PRO A 251 -5.59 6.41 -15.66
CA PRO A 251 -6.53 7.43 -16.13
C PRO A 251 -8.01 7.07 -15.87
N LEU A 252 -8.31 5.78 -15.65
CA LEU A 252 -9.64 5.25 -15.34
C LEU A 252 -10.00 5.29 -13.85
N PHE A 253 -9.09 5.80 -13.01
CA PHE A 253 -9.30 5.77 -11.57
C PHE A 253 -10.52 6.59 -11.14
N GLU A 254 -11.42 5.93 -10.40
CA GLU A 254 -12.56 6.50 -9.73
C GLU A 254 -12.51 6.10 -8.25
N ALA A 255 -12.72 7.07 -7.35
CA ALA A 255 -12.64 6.84 -5.92
C ALA A 255 -13.77 5.90 -5.44
N ASN A 256 -13.47 4.60 -5.38
CA ASN A 256 -14.40 3.57 -4.92
C ASN A 256 -14.21 3.30 -3.42
N ASN A 257 -15.15 3.75 -2.60
CA ASN A 257 -15.12 3.56 -1.14
C ASN A 257 -15.62 2.19 -0.66
N LEU A 258 -16.10 1.33 -1.56
CA LEU A 258 -16.62 0.01 -1.22
C LEU A 258 -15.49 -1.02 -1.06
N VAL A 259 -15.78 -2.06 -0.28
CA VAL A 259 -14.95 -3.27 -0.21
C VAL A 259 -15.02 -4.01 -1.54
N ILE A 260 -13.88 -4.44 -2.08
CA ILE A 260 -13.79 -5.14 -3.37
C ILE A 260 -13.52 -6.63 -3.19
N TRP A 261 -14.40 -7.50 -3.67
CA TRP A 261 -14.28 -8.95 -3.54
C TRP A 261 -13.90 -9.59 -4.88
N PRO A 262 -12.61 -9.88 -5.12
CA PRO A 262 -12.18 -10.51 -6.37
C PRO A 262 -12.65 -11.96 -6.45
N SER A 263 -12.97 -12.40 -7.67
CA SER A 263 -13.15 -13.82 -7.98
C SER A 263 -11.80 -14.54 -7.90
N VAL A 264 -11.77 -15.60 -7.10
CA VAL A 264 -10.64 -16.54 -6.98
C VAL A 264 -10.81 -17.80 -7.84
N ALA A 265 -11.86 -17.83 -8.68
CA ALA A 265 -12.10 -18.96 -9.57
C ALA A 265 -10.93 -19.09 -10.57
N PRO A 266 -10.44 -20.31 -10.88
CA PRO A 266 -9.32 -20.49 -11.79
C PRO A 266 -9.51 -19.85 -13.17
N GLN A 267 -10.76 -19.75 -13.66
CA GLN A 267 -11.07 -19.10 -14.94
C GLN A 267 -10.96 -17.58 -14.88
N SER A 268 -11.06 -16.99 -13.69
CA SER A 268 -10.91 -15.56 -13.46
C SER A 268 -9.45 -15.14 -13.31
N LEU A 269 -8.53 -16.07 -13.06
CA LEU A 269 -7.09 -15.81 -12.95
C LEU A 269 -6.43 -15.89 -14.33
N GLN A 270 -5.56 -14.93 -14.63
CA GLN A 270 -4.83 -14.88 -15.89
C GLN A 270 -3.33 -14.83 -15.62
N LEU A 271 -2.52 -15.26 -16.59
CA LEU A 271 -1.08 -15.08 -16.53
C LEU A 271 -0.74 -13.60 -16.66
N TRP A 272 0.10 -13.08 -15.78
CA TRP A 272 0.60 -11.71 -15.88
C TRP A 272 1.61 -11.59 -17.02
N GLU A 273 1.12 -11.38 -18.24
CA GLU A 273 1.94 -11.35 -19.45
C GLU A 273 3.01 -10.24 -19.40
N GLY A 274 2.68 -9.08 -18.81
CA GLY A 274 3.59 -7.93 -18.70
C GLY A 274 4.84 -8.16 -17.83
N ILE A 275 4.86 -9.22 -17.00
CA ILE A 275 6.07 -9.70 -16.32
C ILE A 275 6.58 -10.99 -16.97
N PHE A 276 5.75 -12.03 -17.01
CA PHE A 276 6.22 -13.38 -17.33
C PHE A 276 6.50 -13.60 -18.83
N LEU A 277 5.89 -12.80 -19.71
CA LEU A 277 6.06 -12.89 -21.16
C LEU A 277 6.69 -11.64 -21.78
N ARG A 278 7.21 -10.70 -20.97
CA ARG A 278 7.72 -9.40 -21.41
C ARG A 278 8.74 -9.48 -22.54
N TRP A 279 9.60 -10.49 -22.54
CA TRP A 279 10.66 -10.65 -23.54
C TRP A 279 10.23 -11.53 -24.73
N ASN A 280 9.10 -12.23 -24.62
CA ASN A 280 8.62 -13.17 -25.63
C ASN A 280 7.47 -12.60 -26.47
N ARG A 281 6.70 -11.65 -25.92
CA ARG A 281 5.58 -10.99 -26.61
C ARG A 281 5.84 -9.49 -26.70
N SER A 282 5.66 -8.95 -27.90
CA SER A 282 5.69 -7.50 -28.09
C SER A 282 4.47 -6.86 -27.43
N SER A 283 4.68 -5.85 -26.59
CA SER A 283 3.63 -5.04 -25.96
C SER A 283 3.01 -4.02 -26.91
N LYS A 284 3.56 -3.85 -28.13
CA LYS A 284 3.22 -2.76 -29.05
C LYS A 284 1.70 -2.50 -29.20
N TYR A 285 0.91 -3.55 -29.43
CA TYR A 285 -0.54 -3.38 -29.63
C TYR A 285 -1.28 -3.02 -28.33
N LEU A 286 -0.80 -3.51 -27.19
CA LEU A 286 -1.36 -3.15 -25.88
C LEU A 286 -1.01 -1.70 -25.53
N ASP A 287 0.21 -1.28 -25.85
CA ASP A 287 0.67 0.09 -25.66
C ASP A 287 -0.13 1.07 -26.55
N GLU A 288 -0.32 0.74 -27.84
CA GLU A 288 -1.16 1.52 -28.76
C GLU A 288 -2.62 1.60 -28.28
N ALA A 289 -3.19 0.48 -27.82
CA ALA A 289 -4.55 0.47 -27.27
C ALA A 289 -4.66 1.30 -25.98
N TYR A 290 -3.62 1.28 -25.13
CA TYR A 290 -3.58 2.08 -23.91
C TYR A 290 -3.47 3.57 -24.21
N GLU A 291 -2.62 3.97 -25.17
CA GLU A 291 -2.51 5.35 -25.64
C GLU A 291 -3.85 5.87 -26.19
N GLU A 292 -4.53 5.07 -27.00
CA GLU A 292 -5.83 5.46 -27.54
C GLU A 292 -6.89 5.58 -26.44
N MET A 293 -6.88 4.66 -25.46
CA MET A 293 -7.74 4.77 -24.27
C MET A 293 -7.49 6.08 -23.51
N VAL A 294 -6.23 6.46 -23.30
CA VAL A 294 -5.86 7.73 -22.66
C VAL A 294 -6.42 8.92 -23.45
N ASN A 295 -6.23 8.93 -24.77
CA ASN A 295 -6.74 9.99 -25.66
C ASN A 295 -8.26 10.14 -25.55
N ILE A 296 -8.99 9.01 -25.58
CA ILE A 296 -10.46 8.99 -25.45
C ILE A 296 -10.90 9.56 -24.09
N ILE A 297 -10.23 9.19 -23.00
CA ILE A 297 -10.56 9.68 -21.65
C ILE A 297 -10.32 11.19 -21.56
N GLU A 298 -9.19 11.68 -22.06
CA GLU A 298 -8.89 13.12 -22.08
C GLU A 298 -9.90 13.90 -22.91
N TYR A 299 -10.23 13.39 -24.11
CA TYR A 299 -11.24 14.00 -24.97
C TYR A 299 -12.61 14.04 -24.30
N ASN A 300 -13.03 12.96 -23.63
CA ASN A 300 -14.28 12.94 -22.87
C ASN A 300 -14.28 13.96 -21.72
N LYS A 301 -13.16 14.12 -20.99
CA LYS A 301 -13.02 15.16 -19.95
C LYS A 301 -13.17 16.57 -20.54
N GLN A 302 -12.58 16.83 -21.70
CA GLN A 302 -12.73 18.11 -22.40
C GLN A 302 -14.18 18.37 -22.83
N LEU A 303 -14.85 17.36 -23.39
CA LEU A 303 -16.25 17.46 -23.77
C LEU A 303 -17.16 17.71 -22.56
N GLN A 304 -16.94 17.02 -21.44
CA GLN A 304 -17.68 17.25 -20.19
C GLN A 304 -17.47 18.68 -19.67
N ALA A 305 -16.24 19.19 -19.70
CA ALA A 305 -15.95 20.57 -19.31
C ALA A 305 -16.69 21.58 -20.21
N LYS A 306 -16.70 21.34 -21.53
CA LYS A 306 -17.43 22.18 -22.50
C LYS A 306 -18.94 22.14 -22.28
N VAL A 307 -19.52 20.96 -22.03
CA VAL A 307 -20.95 20.81 -21.71
C VAL A 307 -21.30 21.58 -20.42
N ASN A 308 -20.47 21.47 -19.38
CA ASN A 308 -20.69 22.19 -18.13
C ASN A 308 -20.59 23.71 -18.30
N LEU A 309 -19.69 24.19 -19.15
CA LEU A 309 -19.58 25.62 -19.48
C LEU A 309 -20.82 26.11 -20.23
N LEU A 310 -21.24 25.40 -21.27
CA LEU A 310 -22.42 25.76 -22.06
C LEU A 310 -23.70 25.73 -21.22
N ARG A 311 -23.84 24.78 -20.29
CA ARG A 311 -24.97 24.75 -19.34
C ARG A 311 -24.99 25.96 -18.41
N ARG A 312 -23.83 26.45 -17.96
CA ARG A 312 -23.74 27.67 -17.15
C ARG A 312 -24.14 28.90 -17.97
N GLN A 313 -23.66 29.01 -19.20
CA GLN A 313 -24.02 30.10 -20.11
C GLN A 313 -25.51 30.10 -20.45
N LEU A 314 -26.11 28.92 -20.66
CA LEU A 314 -27.55 28.80 -20.89
C LEU A 314 -28.36 29.29 -19.68
N ALA A 315 -27.96 28.90 -18.47
CA ALA A 315 -28.62 29.32 -17.24
C ALA A 315 -28.51 30.84 -16.99
N GLU A 316 -27.36 31.46 -17.34
CA GLU A 316 -27.17 32.91 -17.27
C GLU A 316 -28.13 33.64 -18.22
N LEU A 317 -28.24 33.21 -19.47
CA LEU A 317 -29.16 33.79 -20.45
C LEU A 317 -30.64 33.63 -20.04
N GLU A 318 -31.03 32.46 -19.52
CA GLU A 318 -32.39 32.22 -19.01
C GLU A 318 -32.74 33.14 -17.82
N THR A 319 -31.76 33.50 -16.98
CA THR A 319 -31.99 34.46 -15.89
C THR A 319 -32.06 35.91 -16.35
N GLU A 320 -31.37 36.29 -17.43
CA GLU A 320 -31.44 37.64 -18.00
C GLU A 320 -32.78 37.90 -18.71
N ASP A 321 -33.30 36.91 -19.45
CA ASP A 321 -34.62 36.98 -20.09
C ASP A 321 -35.75 37.09 -19.05
N GLY A 322 -35.64 36.38 -17.91
CA GLY A 322 -36.62 36.44 -16.82
C GLY A 322 -36.67 37.77 -16.06
N VAL A 323 -35.61 38.60 -16.13
CA VAL A 323 -35.56 39.94 -15.52
C VAL A 323 -36.12 41.01 -16.46
N GLN A 324 -36.09 40.79 -17.78
CA GLN A 324 -36.70 41.69 -18.77
C GLN A 324 -38.23 41.55 -18.86
N GLU A 325 -38.80 40.43 -18.41
CA GLU A 325 -40.26 40.19 -18.43
C GLU A 325 -41.02 40.63 -17.16
N SER A 326 -40.36 41.15 -16.13
CA SER A 326 -41.02 41.74 -14.95
C SER A 326 -41.28 43.25 -15.13
N PRO A 327 -42.56 43.72 -15.18
CA PRO A 327 -42.93 45.12 -15.44
C PRO A 327 -42.63 46.11 -14.31
#